data_AF-A0A1T1B7R0-F1
#
_entry.id   AF-A0A1T1B7R0-F1
#
_cell.length_a   1.000
_cell.length_b   1.000
_cell.length_c   1.000
_cell.angle_alpha   90.00
_cell.angle_beta   90.00
_cell.angle_gamma   90.00
#
_symmetry.space_group_name_H-M   'P 1'
#
loop_
_entity.id
_entity.type
_entity.pdbx_description
1 polymer ?
#
loop_
_entity_poly.entity_id
_entity_poly.type
_entity_poly.pdbx_seq_one_letter_code
_entity_poly.pdbx_strand_id
1 'polypeptide(L)'
;MAGLTDCTPLAARLETHVEQGVPLTADEQAHLRGCESCRADLQLLRDLQLALLEDVPAAAPPPELRGAVLAAARAAPARPAGTAPRRRWWPAALSAAAMLTGALTFTAFLNQSGGVASVLPDPAVVVSTGAEMLVASNDRSGTLTVLRGDRVRASLTVGGRQTPWFTEGVRLGDRVFLADAANDRVLEVRAWPLQVLRQYRVPDGVAGLSAVSGLDGARVYFKGVRGEVGVLGGPQVTLAEETGQPLADVMDGVLLFGGQLFVTHHLSGEVCALDPDTLAVQRRLLLGGMPVALAPYEGDLLVLDVTGRLLRVSTAGEILQRWEVLGHPDKFSVSGGTALLSDRAGTVTRVPLGGGAVTQMTLDHPMDVLALPGGAFAVAEGSRGLRVLDSDLHTTVHLGQQGQLLPARP
;
A
#
# COMPACT_ATOMS: atom_id res chain seq x y z
N MET A 1 46.06 -10.33 -9.95
CA MET A 1 44.84 -9.77 -9.32
C MET A 1 44.81 -10.22 -7.87
N ALA A 2 45.26 -9.36 -6.96
CA ALA A 2 45.10 -9.61 -5.53
C ALA A 2 43.65 -9.25 -5.18
N GLY A 3 42.77 -10.25 -5.08
CA GLY A 3 41.38 -10.02 -4.68
C GLY A 3 41.32 -9.58 -3.23
N LEU A 4 40.54 -8.53 -2.94
CA LEU A 4 40.14 -8.17 -1.59
C LEU A 4 39.36 -9.34 -0.99
N THR A 5 40.02 -10.16 -0.17
CA THR A 5 39.38 -11.25 0.58
C THR A 5 38.80 -10.80 1.92
N ASP A 6 39.15 -9.59 2.36
CA ASP A 6 38.63 -8.96 3.57
C ASP A 6 37.51 -7.97 3.20
N CYS A 7 36.35 -8.11 3.83
CA CYS A 7 35.18 -7.26 3.62
C CYS A 7 35.24 -5.96 4.45
N THR A 8 36.08 -5.92 5.49
CA THR A 8 36.19 -4.80 6.43
C THR A 8 36.50 -3.45 5.77
N PRO A 9 37.44 -3.34 4.80
CA PRO A 9 37.69 -2.07 4.14
C PRO A 9 36.55 -1.65 3.21
N LEU A 10 35.74 -2.58 2.70
CA LEU A 10 34.63 -2.26 1.82
C LEU A 10 33.45 -1.65 2.59
N ALA A 11 33.16 -2.12 3.80
CA ALA A 11 32.04 -1.60 4.59
C ALA A 11 32.09 -0.07 4.78
N ALA A 12 33.23 0.46 5.26
CA ALA A 12 33.42 1.91 5.43
C ALA A 12 33.33 2.70 4.09
N ARG A 13 33.72 2.05 2.98
CA ARG A 13 33.62 2.64 1.64
C ARG A 13 32.18 2.68 1.12
N LEU A 14 31.35 1.69 1.48
CA LEU A 14 29.93 1.68 1.14
C LEU A 14 29.15 2.79 1.86
N GLU A 15 29.44 3.03 3.14
CA GLU A 15 28.88 4.17 3.89
C GLU A 15 29.21 5.50 3.21
N THR A 16 30.50 5.73 2.91
CA THR A 16 30.95 6.94 2.20
C THR A 16 30.27 7.09 0.83
N HIS A 17 30.10 5.97 0.10
CA HIS A 17 29.42 5.96 -1.19
C HIS A 17 27.96 6.40 -1.08
N VAL A 18 27.23 5.89 -0.09
CA VAL A 18 25.81 6.22 0.12
C VAL A 18 25.64 7.64 0.64
N GLU A 19 26.42 8.05 1.62
CA GLU A 19 26.31 9.39 2.24
C GLU A 19 26.74 10.53 1.29
N GLN A 20 27.83 10.34 0.56
CA GLN A 20 28.49 11.42 -0.19
C GLN A 20 28.35 11.27 -1.71
N GLY A 21 27.77 10.17 -2.19
CA GLY A 21 27.66 9.88 -3.63
C GLY A 21 29.00 9.61 -4.32
N VAL A 22 30.06 9.30 -3.55
CA VAL A 22 31.39 9.02 -4.11
C VAL A 22 31.33 7.71 -4.91
N PRO A 23 31.72 7.69 -6.20
CA PRO A 23 31.61 6.48 -7.01
C PRO A 23 32.54 5.36 -6.48
N LEU A 24 32.03 4.13 -6.50
CA LEU A 24 32.81 2.93 -6.21
C LEU A 24 33.81 2.66 -7.35
N THR A 25 35.03 2.26 -6.98
CA THR A 25 36.08 1.82 -7.88
C THR A 25 35.71 0.50 -8.59
N ALA A 26 36.40 0.17 -9.68
CA ALA A 26 36.14 -1.05 -10.43
C ALA A 26 36.34 -2.33 -9.58
N ASP A 27 37.32 -2.32 -8.67
CA ASP A 27 37.61 -3.45 -7.78
C ASP A 27 36.52 -3.62 -6.71
N GLU A 28 36.03 -2.52 -6.12
CA GLU A 28 34.90 -2.54 -5.18
C GLU A 28 33.62 -3.06 -5.86
N GLN A 29 33.34 -2.61 -7.09
CA GLN A 29 32.22 -3.12 -7.89
C GLN A 29 32.38 -4.61 -8.25
N ALA A 30 33.61 -5.05 -8.53
CA ALA A 30 33.90 -6.46 -8.78
C ALA A 30 33.67 -7.31 -7.52
N HIS A 31 34.07 -6.83 -6.35
CA HIS A 31 33.83 -7.49 -5.07
C HIS A 31 32.33 -7.58 -4.76
N LEU A 32 31.56 -6.50 -4.94
CA LEU A 32 30.10 -6.51 -4.74
C LEU A 32 29.39 -7.55 -5.63
N ARG A 33 29.89 -7.84 -6.82
CA ARG A 33 29.33 -8.91 -7.66
C ARG A 33 29.58 -10.31 -7.09
N GLY A 34 30.64 -10.50 -6.31
CA GLY A 34 31.05 -11.80 -5.75
C GLY A 34 30.73 -12.01 -4.28
N CYS A 35 30.44 -10.95 -3.51
CA CYS A 35 30.21 -11.02 -2.08
C CYS A 35 28.74 -10.72 -1.75
N GLU A 36 28.03 -11.69 -1.16
CA GLU A 36 26.63 -11.53 -0.75
C GLU A 36 26.47 -10.60 0.44
N SER A 37 27.33 -10.71 1.45
CA SER A 37 27.29 -9.85 2.66
C SER A 37 27.37 -8.37 2.30
N CYS A 38 28.36 -7.97 1.49
CA CYS A 38 28.52 -6.55 1.13
C CYS A 38 27.38 -6.02 0.24
N ARG A 39 26.67 -6.89 -0.50
CA ARG A 39 25.44 -6.49 -1.22
C ARG A 39 24.29 -6.24 -0.26
N ALA A 40 24.14 -7.08 0.76
CA ALA A 40 23.14 -6.88 1.81
C ALA A 40 23.42 -5.57 2.58
N ASP A 41 24.67 -5.30 2.94
CA ASP A 41 25.06 -4.06 3.62
C ASP A 41 24.77 -2.81 2.77
N LEU A 42 25.12 -2.84 1.47
CA LEU A 42 24.81 -1.74 0.56
C LEU A 42 23.30 -1.51 0.41
N GLN A 43 22.51 -2.59 0.38
CA GLN A 43 21.05 -2.48 0.32
C GLN A 43 20.48 -1.86 1.60
N LEU A 44 20.93 -2.33 2.77
CA LEU A 44 20.55 -1.78 4.07
C LEU A 44 20.84 -0.27 4.17
N LEU A 45 22.04 0.16 3.76
CA LEU A 45 22.42 1.58 3.78
C LEU A 45 21.54 2.44 2.86
N ARG A 46 21.14 1.92 1.69
CA ARG A 46 20.22 2.60 0.77
C ARG A 46 18.80 2.72 1.34
N ASP A 47 18.32 1.66 1.97
CA ASP A 47 17.00 1.65 2.61
C ASP A 47 16.95 2.63 3.78
N LEU A 48 18.03 2.70 4.59
CA LEU A 48 18.17 3.71 5.65
C LEU A 48 18.25 5.13 5.10
N GLN A 49 18.99 5.38 4.02
CA GLN A 49 19.04 6.70 3.39
C GLN A 49 17.65 7.15 2.90
N LEU A 50 16.87 6.24 2.31
CA LEU A 50 15.50 6.52 1.89
C LEU A 50 14.60 6.86 3.08
N ALA A 51 14.63 6.05 4.14
CA ALA A 51 13.87 6.30 5.36
C ALA A 51 14.24 7.66 6.00
N LEU A 52 15.53 7.99 6.08
CA LEU A 52 15.99 9.28 6.59
C LEU A 52 15.51 10.45 5.74
N LEU A 53 15.51 10.32 4.41
CA LEU A 53 15.01 11.36 3.50
C LEU A 53 13.49 11.57 3.63
N GLU A 54 12.73 10.54 4.01
CA GLU A 54 11.29 10.66 4.28
C GLU A 54 11.00 11.44 5.57
N ASP A 55 11.90 11.39 6.56
CA ASP A 55 11.77 12.10 7.84
C ASP A 55 12.33 13.54 7.82
N VAL A 56 13.03 13.97 6.77
CA VAL A 56 13.53 15.35 6.68
C VAL A 56 12.35 16.31 6.45
N PRO A 57 12.14 17.32 7.32
CA PRO A 57 11.11 18.34 7.09
C PRO A 57 11.29 18.99 5.73
N ALA A 58 10.22 19.10 4.95
CA ALA A 58 10.27 19.71 3.63
C ALA A 58 10.75 21.17 3.73
N ALA A 59 12.04 21.40 3.50
CA ALA A 59 12.59 22.74 3.37
C ALA A 59 12.13 23.32 2.02
N ALA A 60 11.53 24.51 2.06
CA ALA A 60 11.18 25.23 0.84
C ALA A 60 12.45 25.42 0.00
N PRO A 61 12.46 25.01 -1.28
CA PRO A 61 13.66 25.15 -2.11
C PRO A 61 14.01 26.64 -2.24
N PRO A 62 15.30 27.02 -2.23
CA PRO A 62 15.71 28.41 -2.42
C PRO A 62 15.06 28.98 -3.69
N PRO A 63 14.52 30.21 -3.66
CA PRO A 63 13.75 30.77 -4.77
C PRO A 63 14.57 30.80 -6.08
N GLU A 64 15.89 30.89 -5.98
CA GLU A 64 16.83 30.91 -7.11
C GLU A 64 16.99 29.54 -7.78
N LEU A 65 16.79 28.44 -7.05
CA LEU A 65 16.96 27.07 -7.55
C LEU A 65 16.00 26.78 -8.70
N ARG A 66 14.76 27.27 -8.61
CA ARG A 66 13.76 27.13 -9.68
C ARG A 66 14.23 27.82 -10.97
N GLY A 67 14.84 29.00 -10.85
CA GLY A 67 15.39 29.74 -11.98
C GLY A 67 16.56 28.99 -12.63
N ALA A 68 17.48 28.47 -11.80
CA ALA A 68 18.64 27.71 -12.26
C ALA A 68 18.24 26.42 -12.99
N VAL A 69 17.29 25.65 -12.47
CA VAL A 69 16.80 24.41 -13.10
C VAL A 69 16.13 24.70 -14.44
N LEU A 70 15.29 25.75 -14.52
CA LEU A 70 14.65 26.14 -15.78
C LEU A 70 15.65 26.64 -16.82
N ALA A 71 16.69 27.36 -16.39
CA ALA A 71 17.77 27.80 -17.26
C ALA A 71 18.58 26.61 -17.80
N ALA A 72 18.94 25.66 -16.93
CA ALA A 72 19.66 24.44 -17.33
C ALA A 72 18.84 23.57 -18.30
N ALA A 73 17.53 23.41 -18.06
CA ALA A 73 16.64 22.67 -18.94
C ALA A 73 16.51 23.31 -20.34
N ARG A 74 16.54 24.65 -20.42
CA ARG A 74 16.57 25.38 -21.71
C ARG A 74 17.92 25.32 -22.41
N ALA A 75 19.01 25.27 -21.65
CA ALA A 75 20.36 25.21 -22.17
C ALA A 75 20.77 23.80 -22.66
N ALA A 76 20.03 22.76 -22.28
CA ALA A 76 20.28 21.40 -22.74
C ALA A 76 20.12 21.35 -24.29
N PRO A 77 21.19 21.09 -25.05
CA PRO A 77 21.11 21.03 -26.50
C PRO A 77 20.12 19.94 -26.90
N ALA A 78 19.17 20.29 -27.76
CA ALA A 78 18.25 19.34 -28.35
C ALA A 78 19.07 18.20 -28.94
N ARG A 79 18.92 17.00 -28.37
CA ARG A 79 19.63 15.81 -28.81
C ARG A 79 19.37 15.68 -30.31
N PRO A 80 20.40 15.71 -31.17
CA PRO A 80 20.19 15.66 -32.61
C PRO A 80 19.39 14.41 -32.92
N ALA A 81 18.25 14.60 -33.60
CA ALA A 81 17.42 13.51 -34.07
C ALA A 81 18.30 12.60 -34.93
N GLY A 82 18.73 11.48 -34.35
CA GLY A 82 19.54 10.49 -35.04
C GLY A 82 18.80 10.09 -36.30
N THR A 83 19.42 10.37 -37.45
CA THR A 83 18.93 9.97 -38.76
C THR A 83 18.85 8.45 -38.79
N ALA A 84 17.64 7.92 -38.61
CA ALA A 84 17.38 6.49 -38.76
C ALA A 84 17.76 6.05 -40.18
N PRO A 85 18.46 4.91 -40.35
CA PRO A 85 18.83 4.41 -41.67
C PRO A 85 17.57 4.04 -42.47
N ARG A 86 17.33 4.78 -43.54
CA ARG A 86 16.28 4.52 -44.54
C ARG A 86 16.54 3.17 -45.22
N ARG A 87 15.87 2.10 -44.75
CA ARG A 87 15.68 0.88 -45.55
C ARG A 87 14.61 1.15 -46.61
N ARG A 88 15.10 1.40 -47.83
CA ARG A 88 14.37 1.40 -49.09
C ARG A 88 14.08 -0.05 -49.50
N TRP A 89 12.80 -0.37 -49.71
CA TRP A 89 12.26 -1.27 -50.75
C TRP A 89 10.96 -1.93 -50.27
N TRP A 90 9.80 -1.39 -50.67
CA TRP A 90 8.83 -1.98 -51.61
C TRP A 90 7.53 -1.15 -51.61
N PRO A 91 6.75 -1.08 -52.71
CA PRO A 91 5.75 -0.05 -52.94
C PRO A 91 4.31 -0.49 -52.63
N ALA A 92 3.56 0.50 -52.13
CA ALA A 92 2.16 0.80 -52.43
C ALA A 92 1.11 -0.33 -52.44
N ALA A 93 0.36 -0.46 -51.34
CA ALA A 93 -1.11 -0.31 -51.31
C ALA A 93 -1.58 -0.43 -49.86
N LEU A 94 -2.61 0.33 -49.47
CA LEU A 94 -3.30 0.34 -48.16
C LEU A 94 -2.68 1.22 -47.06
N SER A 95 -2.84 2.54 -47.14
CA SER A 95 -2.62 3.43 -45.98
C SER A 95 -3.41 4.74 -46.08
N ALA A 96 -4.74 4.65 -46.11
CA ALA A 96 -5.62 5.81 -45.86
C ALA A 96 -6.43 5.66 -44.55
N ALA A 97 -6.28 4.56 -43.80
CA ALA A 97 -7.02 4.31 -42.57
C ALA A 97 -6.19 4.43 -41.28
N ALA A 98 -4.86 4.61 -41.36
CA ALA A 98 -3.98 4.59 -40.18
C ALA A 98 -3.62 5.98 -39.61
N MET A 99 -3.86 7.08 -40.35
CA MET A 99 -3.53 8.44 -39.85
C MET A 99 -4.60 9.07 -38.95
N LEU A 100 -5.85 8.57 -38.98
CA LEU A 100 -6.91 9.03 -38.08
C LEU A 100 -6.83 8.35 -36.69
N THR A 101 -6.25 7.16 -36.58
CA THR A 101 -6.09 6.46 -35.30
C THR A 101 -4.90 6.98 -34.49
N GLY A 102 -3.84 7.47 -35.13
CA GLY A 102 -2.67 8.04 -34.46
C GLY A 102 -2.90 9.43 -33.87
N ALA A 103 -3.78 10.24 -34.47
CA ALA A 103 -4.11 11.57 -33.96
C ALA A 103 -5.05 11.52 -32.74
N LEU A 104 -5.92 10.50 -32.64
CA LEU A 104 -6.87 10.34 -31.53
C LEU A 104 -6.24 9.76 -30.25
N THR A 105 -5.15 9.00 -30.35
CA THR A 105 -4.44 8.50 -29.16
C THR A 105 -3.49 9.53 -28.55
N PHE A 106 -2.98 10.49 -29.34
CA PHE A 106 -2.07 11.52 -28.84
C PHE A 106 -2.78 12.66 -28.09
N THR A 107 -4.03 12.98 -28.45
CA THR A 107 -4.83 13.99 -27.74
C THR A 107 -5.30 13.53 -26.35
N ALA A 108 -5.37 12.22 -26.09
CA ALA A 108 -5.73 11.69 -24.78
C ALA A 108 -4.63 11.91 -23.70
N PHE A 109 -3.37 12.10 -24.10
CA PHE A 109 -2.27 12.36 -23.16
C PHE A 109 -2.07 13.84 -22.81
N LEU A 110 -2.63 14.78 -23.60
CA LEU A 110 -2.41 16.21 -23.39
C LEU A 110 -3.55 16.92 -22.64
N ASN A 111 -4.64 16.21 -22.33
CA ASN A 111 -5.76 16.72 -21.54
C ASN A 111 -5.71 16.27 -20.07
N GLN A 112 -4.51 16.29 -19.45
CA GLN A 112 -4.40 16.40 -17.99
C GLN A 112 -4.73 17.84 -17.56
N SER A 113 -5.95 18.28 -17.86
CA SER A 113 -6.52 19.47 -17.24
C SER A 113 -6.65 19.17 -15.76
N GLY A 114 -5.78 19.79 -14.95
CA GLY A 114 -5.82 19.77 -13.50
C GLY A 114 -7.11 20.42 -13.00
N GLY A 115 -8.21 19.67 -13.09
CA GLY A 115 -9.50 20.01 -12.56
C GLY A 115 -9.39 20.13 -11.04
N VAL A 116 -9.58 21.35 -10.56
CA VAL A 116 -9.70 21.65 -9.13
C VAL A 116 -10.94 20.92 -8.63
N ALA A 117 -10.77 20.11 -7.58
CA ALA A 117 -11.81 19.39 -6.84
C ALA A 117 -12.54 18.26 -7.60
N SER A 118 -11.85 17.17 -7.95
CA SER A 118 -12.56 15.90 -8.07
C SER A 118 -12.89 15.39 -6.67
N VAL A 119 -14.19 15.31 -6.40
CA VAL A 119 -14.83 14.59 -5.31
C VAL A 119 -14.12 13.24 -5.10
N LEU A 120 -13.91 12.81 -3.87
CA LEU A 120 -13.68 11.41 -3.53
C LEU A 120 -15.05 10.79 -3.22
N PRO A 121 -15.74 10.19 -4.21
CA PRO A 121 -17.05 9.61 -3.96
C PRO A 121 -16.86 8.26 -3.25
N ASP A 122 -17.37 8.08 -2.04
CA ASP A 122 -17.39 6.76 -1.40
C ASP A 122 -16.02 6.07 -1.23
N PRO A 123 -15.01 6.75 -0.66
CA PRO A 123 -13.71 6.13 -0.41
C PRO A 123 -13.87 4.98 0.59
N ALA A 124 -13.34 3.83 0.20
CA ALA A 124 -13.46 2.59 0.95
C ALA A 124 -12.12 2.05 1.41
N VAL A 125 -11.06 2.22 0.61
CA VAL A 125 -9.71 1.75 0.93
C VAL A 125 -8.71 2.86 0.64
N VAL A 126 -7.73 3.04 1.52
CA VAL A 126 -6.61 3.96 1.32
C VAL A 126 -5.27 3.23 1.44
N VAL A 127 -4.37 3.47 0.48
CA VAL A 127 -3.02 2.90 0.48
C VAL A 127 -2.00 4.03 0.32
N SER A 128 -1.00 4.06 1.21
CA SER A 128 0.11 5.01 1.11
C SER A 128 1.11 4.51 0.08
N THR A 129 1.46 5.36 -0.88
CA THR A 129 2.52 5.15 -1.85
C THR A 129 3.75 6.01 -1.55
N GLY A 130 3.92 6.40 -0.29
CA GLY A 130 5.00 7.27 0.20
C GLY A 130 4.46 8.69 0.34
N ALA A 131 4.93 9.60 -0.51
CA ALA A 131 4.44 10.99 -0.54
C ALA A 131 3.02 11.16 -1.12
N GLU A 132 2.40 10.08 -1.59
CA GLU A 132 1.09 10.07 -2.23
C GLU A 132 0.21 9.00 -1.58
N MET A 133 -1.10 9.15 -1.76
CA MET A 133 -2.10 8.17 -1.33
C MET A 133 -2.92 7.73 -2.53
N LEU A 134 -3.12 6.42 -2.69
CA LEU A 134 -4.11 5.86 -3.59
C LEU A 134 -5.38 5.56 -2.80
N VAL A 135 -6.49 6.11 -3.24
CA VAL A 135 -7.82 5.89 -2.65
C VAL A 135 -8.66 5.11 -3.65
N ALA A 136 -9.22 3.99 -3.22
CA ALA A 136 -10.17 3.19 -3.98
C ALA A 136 -11.58 3.41 -3.42
N SER A 137 -12.54 3.62 -4.30
CA SER A 137 -13.90 4.04 -3.97
C SER A 137 -14.94 3.00 -4.33
N ASN A 138 -15.94 2.79 -3.47
CA ASN A 138 -17.08 1.89 -3.68
C ASN A 138 -18.25 2.56 -4.42
N ASP A 139 -17.97 3.68 -5.09
CA ASP A 139 -18.93 4.33 -5.96
C ASP A 139 -19.32 3.41 -7.13
N ARG A 140 -20.41 3.76 -7.82
CA ARG A 140 -20.93 2.95 -8.95
C ARG A 140 -19.90 2.70 -10.07
N SER A 141 -18.83 3.48 -10.11
CA SER A 141 -17.83 3.42 -11.16
C SER A 141 -16.55 2.69 -10.74
N GLY A 142 -16.27 2.54 -9.44
CA GLY A 142 -14.98 2.05 -8.96
C GLY A 142 -13.89 3.07 -9.22
N THR A 143 -14.01 4.26 -8.63
CA THR A 143 -13.03 5.33 -8.83
C THR A 143 -11.75 5.02 -8.04
N LEU A 144 -10.62 5.01 -8.73
CA LEU A 144 -9.29 5.05 -8.14
C LEU A 144 -8.75 6.48 -8.24
N THR A 145 -8.32 7.06 -7.14
CA THR A 145 -7.82 8.43 -7.09
C THR A 145 -6.46 8.50 -6.41
N VAL A 146 -5.50 9.17 -7.05
CA VAL A 146 -4.19 9.45 -6.45
C VAL A 146 -4.17 10.85 -5.90
N LEU A 147 -3.79 10.97 -4.64
CA LEU A 147 -3.71 12.21 -3.87
C LEU A 147 -2.26 12.52 -3.55
N ARG A 148 -1.92 13.81 -3.55
CA ARG A 148 -0.67 14.34 -2.98
C ARG A 148 -1.01 15.51 -2.09
N GLY A 149 -0.84 15.32 -0.78
CA GLY A 149 -1.37 16.26 0.22
C GLY A 149 -2.88 16.40 0.05
N ASP A 150 -3.35 17.63 -0.18
CA ASP A 150 -4.76 17.97 -0.32
C ASP A 150 -5.27 17.97 -1.78
N ARG A 151 -4.46 17.49 -2.74
CA ARG A 151 -4.76 17.60 -4.17
C ARG A 151 -4.89 16.26 -4.85
N VAL A 152 -5.89 16.16 -5.71
CA VAL A 152 -6.02 15.06 -6.66
C VAL A 152 -5.05 15.24 -7.81
N ARG A 153 -4.26 14.20 -8.07
CA ARG A 153 -3.22 14.14 -9.11
C ARG A 153 -3.70 13.41 -10.35
N ALA A 154 -4.47 12.34 -10.15
CA ALA A 154 -5.03 11.52 -11.21
C ALA A 154 -6.25 10.75 -10.68
N SER A 155 -7.18 10.44 -11.57
CA SER A 155 -8.28 9.51 -11.29
C SER A 155 -8.47 8.55 -12.46
N LEU A 156 -8.90 7.33 -12.15
CA LEU A 156 -9.16 6.26 -13.10
C LEU A 156 -10.36 5.46 -12.63
N THR A 157 -11.29 5.15 -13.54
CA THR A 157 -12.44 4.29 -13.26
C THR A 157 -12.11 2.84 -13.59
N VAL A 158 -12.40 1.91 -12.67
CA VAL A 158 -12.21 0.46 -12.90
C VAL A 158 -13.54 -0.25 -13.05
N GLY A 159 -13.95 -0.48 -14.30
CA GLY A 159 -15.18 -1.20 -14.61
C GLY A 159 -15.19 -2.64 -14.08
N GLY A 160 -16.37 -3.22 -13.89
CA GLY A 160 -16.57 -4.56 -13.36
C GLY A 160 -17.91 -5.15 -13.83
N ARG A 161 -18.20 -6.39 -13.42
CA ARG A 161 -19.51 -7.02 -13.62
C ARG A 161 -20.53 -6.53 -12.58
N GLN A 162 -20.04 -6.11 -11.42
CA GLN A 162 -20.80 -5.58 -10.30
C GLN A 162 -20.21 -4.23 -9.88
N THR A 163 -20.98 -3.46 -9.12
CA THR A 163 -20.43 -2.27 -8.42
C THR A 163 -19.23 -2.72 -7.57
N PRO A 164 -18.06 -2.10 -7.73
CA PRO A 164 -16.88 -2.49 -6.96
C PRO A 164 -17.10 -2.42 -5.45
N TRP A 165 -16.52 -3.37 -4.75
CA TRP A 165 -16.50 -3.42 -3.30
C TRP A 165 -15.06 -3.66 -2.86
N PHE A 166 -14.34 -2.56 -2.66
CA PHE A 166 -12.97 -2.57 -2.19
C PHE A 166 -12.93 -2.87 -0.70
N THR A 167 -12.19 -3.91 -0.33
CA THR A 167 -12.12 -4.41 1.05
C THR A 167 -10.75 -4.26 1.67
N GLU A 168 -9.69 -4.23 0.86
CA GLU A 168 -8.31 -4.17 1.36
C GLU A 168 -7.35 -3.63 0.29
N GLY A 169 -6.26 -3.01 0.74
CA GLY A 169 -5.24 -2.47 -0.14
C GLY A 169 -3.83 -2.60 0.45
N VAL A 170 -2.90 -3.14 -0.34
CA VAL A 170 -1.49 -3.28 0.09
C VAL A 170 -0.52 -2.74 -0.94
N ARG A 171 0.61 -2.21 -0.48
CA ARG A 171 1.69 -1.71 -1.34
C ARG A 171 2.84 -2.72 -1.42
N LEU A 172 3.42 -2.84 -2.62
CA LEU A 172 4.63 -3.60 -2.89
C LEU A 172 5.52 -2.82 -3.88
N GLY A 173 6.51 -2.10 -3.36
CA GLY A 173 7.37 -1.24 -4.19
C GLY A 173 6.60 -0.08 -4.84
N ASP A 174 6.61 -0.01 -6.18
CA ASP A 174 5.88 0.97 -6.99
C ASP A 174 4.43 0.56 -7.32
N ARG A 175 3.99 -0.59 -6.81
CA ARG A 175 2.69 -1.20 -7.10
C ARG A 175 1.80 -1.20 -5.88
N VAL A 176 0.50 -1.08 -6.13
CA VAL A 176 -0.57 -1.24 -5.15
C VAL A 176 -1.48 -2.37 -5.61
N PHE A 177 -1.92 -3.20 -4.68
CA PHE A 177 -2.86 -4.29 -4.92
C PHE A 177 -4.14 -3.98 -4.17
N LEU A 178 -5.27 -3.94 -4.90
CA LEU A 178 -6.58 -3.60 -4.36
C LEU A 178 -7.53 -4.80 -4.51
N ALA A 179 -8.10 -5.26 -3.40
CA ALA A 179 -9.10 -6.33 -3.38
C ALA A 179 -10.47 -5.77 -3.80
N ASP A 180 -11.00 -6.18 -4.95
CA ASP A 180 -12.35 -5.86 -5.42
C ASP A 180 -13.22 -7.11 -5.28
N ALA A 181 -13.77 -7.26 -4.08
CA ALA A 181 -14.37 -8.50 -3.63
C ALA A 181 -15.70 -8.81 -4.36
N ALA A 182 -16.45 -7.78 -4.77
CA ALA A 182 -17.68 -7.96 -5.56
C ALA A 182 -17.42 -8.46 -6.99
N ASN A 183 -16.18 -8.34 -7.47
CA ASN A 183 -15.80 -8.76 -8.83
C ASN A 183 -14.79 -9.91 -8.84
N ASP A 184 -14.65 -10.65 -7.73
CA ASP A 184 -13.80 -11.84 -7.61
C ASP A 184 -12.36 -11.61 -8.10
N ARG A 185 -11.78 -10.45 -7.76
CA ARG A 185 -10.47 -10.06 -8.30
C ARG A 185 -9.63 -9.19 -7.38
N VAL A 186 -8.32 -9.18 -7.67
CA VAL A 186 -7.37 -8.19 -7.17
C VAL A 186 -6.82 -7.39 -8.34
N LEU A 187 -6.80 -6.07 -8.21
CA LEU A 187 -6.24 -5.15 -9.19
C LEU A 187 -4.79 -4.83 -8.80
N GLU A 188 -3.84 -5.04 -9.70
CA GLU A 188 -2.48 -4.51 -9.58
C GLU A 188 -2.42 -3.15 -10.28
N VAL A 189 -2.06 -2.13 -9.52
CA VAL A 189 -2.14 -0.71 -9.91
C VAL A 189 -0.78 -0.07 -9.73
N ARG A 190 -0.34 0.72 -10.71
CA ARG A 190 0.73 1.70 -10.53
C ARG A 190 0.09 3.04 -10.22
N ALA A 191 0.54 3.71 -9.15
CA ALA A 191 -0.02 5.01 -8.76
C ALA A 191 0.42 6.14 -9.70
N TRP A 192 1.64 6.10 -10.26
CA TRP A 192 2.10 7.14 -11.19
C TRP A 192 2.92 6.60 -12.38
N PRO A 193 2.51 6.88 -13.64
CA PRO A 193 1.18 7.35 -14.00
C PRO A 193 0.10 6.35 -13.53
N LEU A 194 -1.06 6.85 -13.12
CA LEU A 194 -2.13 6.01 -12.60
C LEU A 194 -2.61 5.03 -13.67
N GLN A 195 -2.41 3.74 -13.43
CA GLN A 195 -2.72 2.69 -14.40
C GLN A 195 -2.99 1.35 -13.70
N VAL A 196 -4.05 0.64 -14.11
CA VAL A 196 -4.21 -0.79 -13.81
C VAL A 196 -3.27 -1.59 -14.71
N LEU A 197 -2.30 -2.27 -14.10
CA LEU A 197 -1.31 -3.09 -14.79
C LEU A 197 -1.85 -4.50 -15.08
N ARG A 198 -2.53 -5.09 -14.10
CA ARG A 198 -3.00 -6.48 -14.17
C ARG A 198 -4.23 -6.69 -13.30
N GLN A 199 -4.99 -7.74 -13.61
CA GLN A 199 -6.08 -8.24 -12.77
C GLN A 199 -5.83 -9.72 -12.48
N TYR A 200 -5.97 -10.08 -11.21
CA TYR A 200 -5.86 -11.46 -10.72
C TYR A 200 -7.23 -11.93 -10.33
N ARG A 201 -7.66 -13.08 -10.84
CA ARG A 201 -8.91 -13.69 -10.39
C ARG A 201 -8.68 -14.34 -9.03
N VAL A 202 -9.57 -14.06 -8.08
CA VAL A 202 -9.64 -14.75 -6.80
C VAL A 202 -11.07 -15.24 -6.63
N PRO A 203 -11.32 -16.55 -6.69
CA PRO A 203 -12.68 -17.10 -6.61
C PRO A 203 -13.43 -16.58 -5.38
N ASP A 204 -14.71 -16.29 -5.58
CA ASP A 204 -15.67 -15.90 -4.56
C ASP A 204 -15.41 -14.57 -3.82
N GLY A 205 -14.29 -13.89 -4.07
CA GLY A 205 -13.97 -12.57 -3.51
C GLY A 205 -12.76 -12.59 -2.59
N VAL A 206 -12.30 -11.40 -2.20
CA VAL A 206 -11.10 -11.22 -1.36
C VAL A 206 -11.45 -10.43 -0.11
N ALA A 207 -11.14 -10.98 1.06
CA ALA A 207 -11.36 -10.35 2.36
C ALA A 207 -10.12 -9.59 2.84
N GLY A 208 -8.94 -10.17 2.65
CA GLY A 208 -7.68 -9.62 3.14
C GLY A 208 -6.52 -9.80 2.16
N LEU A 209 -5.55 -8.88 2.22
CA LEU A 209 -4.32 -8.88 1.45
C LEU A 209 -3.12 -8.62 2.35
N SER A 210 -1.97 -9.18 1.97
CA SER A 210 -0.67 -8.91 2.59
C SER A 210 0.39 -8.92 1.50
N ALA A 211 1.30 -7.95 1.53
CA ALA A 211 2.40 -7.86 0.57
C ALA A 211 3.74 -7.88 1.29
N VAL A 212 4.70 -8.61 0.74
CA VAL A 212 6.07 -8.67 1.24
C VAL A 212 7.07 -8.56 0.09
N SER A 213 8.14 -7.81 0.33
CA SER A 213 9.37 -7.89 -0.44
C SER A 213 10.42 -8.64 0.39
N GLY A 214 11.05 -9.66 -0.18
CA GLY A 214 12.13 -10.40 0.48
C GLY A 214 13.16 -10.92 -0.52
N LEU A 215 14.17 -11.65 -0.01
CA LEU A 215 15.22 -12.27 -0.84
C LEU A 215 14.64 -13.25 -1.87
N ASP A 216 13.56 -13.95 -1.51
CA ASP A 216 12.84 -14.89 -2.38
C ASP A 216 11.91 -14.19 -3.38
N GLY A 217 11.98 -12.86 -3.45
CA GLY A 217 11.18 -12.03 -4.32
C GLY A 217 9.95 -11.43 -3.64
N ALA A 218 9.20 -10.70 -4.46
CA ALA A 218 8.03 -9.95 -4.03
C ALA A 218 6.77 -10.84 -4.15
N ARG A 219 6.00 -10.96 -3.07
CA ARG A 219 4.79 -11.80 -3.00
C ARG A 219 3.61 -11.02 -2.45
N VAL A 220 2.42 -11.35 -2.95
CA VAL A 220 1.15 -10.86 -2.40
C VAL A 220 0.30 -12.07 -2.04
N TYR A 221 -0.06 -12.16 -0.78
CA TYR A 221 -0.95 -13.16 -0.22
C TYR A 221 -2.37 -12.62 -0.14
N PHE A 222 -3.34 -13.51 -0.22
CA PHE A 222 -4.76 -13.17 -0.06
C PHE A 222 -5.45 -14.16 0.87
N LYS A 223 -6.51 -13.69 1.53
CA LYS A 223 -7.57 -14.51 2.15
C LYS A 223 -8.86 -14.25 1.38
N GLY A 224 -9.43 -15.31 0.82
CA GLY A 224 -10.72 -15.34 0.15
C GLY A 224 -11.86 -15.37 1.16
N VAL A 225 -13.04 -14.97 0.70
CA VAL A 225 -14.22 -14.85 1.56
C VAL A 225 -14.83 -16.20 1.95
N ARG A 226 -14.38 -17.30 1.34
CA ARG A 226 -14.87 -18.66 1.63
C ARG A 226 -13.84 -19.55 2.31
N GLY A 227 -12.73 -18.97 2.78
CA GLY A 227 -11.69 -19.71 3.50
C GLY A 227 -10.44 -20.01 2.67
N GLU A 228 -10.37 -19.59 1.41
CA GLU A 228 -9.19 -19.76 0.57
C GLU A 228 -8.04 -18.87 1.06
N VAL A 229 -6.82 -19.40 1.05
CA VAL A 229 -5.60 -18.64 1.25
C VAL A 229 -4.66 -18.95 0.11
N GLY A 230 -4.03 -17.94 -0.46
CA GLY A 230 -3.13 -18.16 -1.59
C GLY A 230 -2.15 -17.04 -1.85
N VAL A 231 -1.33 -17.27 -2.86
CA VAL A 231 -0.42 -16.28 -3.45
C VAL A 231 -1.01 -15.82 -4.78
N LEU A 232 -1.04 -14.51 -5.05
CA LEU A 232 -1.58 -14.00 -6.31
C LEU A 232 -0.86 -14.58 -7.53
N GLY A 233 -1.63 -15.28 -8.38
CA GLY A 233 -1.09 -15.98 -9.56
C GLY A 233 -0.27 -17.23 -9.24
N GLY A 234 -0.31 -17.71 -8.00
CA GLY A 234 0.43 -18.86 -7.50
C GLY A 234 -0.48 -19.92 -6.86
N PRO A 235 0.06 -20.73 -5.92
CA PRO A 235 -0.70 -21.76 -5.22
C PRO A 235 -1.74 -21.18 -4.26
N GLN A 236 -2.77 -21.97 -3.98
CA GLN A 236 -3.82 -21.67 -3.00
C GLN A 236 -4.28 -22.95 -2.28
N VAL A 237 -4.79 -22.80 -1.06
CA VAL A 237 -5.38 -23.85 -0.22
C VAL A 237 -6.68 -23.35 0.40
N THR A 238 -7.57 -24.25 0.78
CA THR A 238 -8.80 -23.91 1.53
C THR A 238 -8.59 -24.28 3.00
N LEU A 239 -8.66 -23.30 3.90
CA LEU A 239 -8.45 -23.52 5.34
C LEU A 239 -9.71 -24.02 6.06
N ALA A 240 -10.87 -23.60 5.56
CA ALA A 240 -12.19 -24.00 6.02
C ALA A 240 -13.18 -23.77 4.88
N GLU A 241 -14.26 -24.55 4.83
CA GLU A 241 -15.38 -24.28 3.94
C GLU A 241 -16.41 -23.42 4.68
N GLU A 242 -16.49 -22.14 4.32
CA GLU A 242 -17.44 -21.22 4.94
C GLU A 242 -18.75 -21.18 4.16
N THR A 243 -19.87 -21.31 4.86
CA THR A 243 -21.19 -21.10 4.24
C THR A 243 -21.33 -19.63 3.85
N GLY A 244 -21.76 -19.37 2.61
CA GLY A 244 -21.75 -18.04 2.00
C GLY A 244 -22.43 -16.97 2.85
N GLN A 245 -21.62 -16.10 3.46
CA GLN A 245 -22.07 -14.90 4.16
C GLN A 245 -22.16 -13.72 3.20
N PRO A 246 -22.94 -12.68 3.55
CA PRO A 246 -22.90 -11.42 2.82
C PRO A 246 -21.48 -10.88 2.78
N LEU A 247 -21.04 -10.42 1.59
CA LEU A 247 -19.70 -9.92 1.37
C LEU A 247 -19.28 -8.80 2.34
N ALA A 248 -20.25 -7.99 2.79
CA ALA A 248 -20.03 -6.90 3.73
C ALA A 248 -19.65 -7.39 5.15
N ASP A 249 -20.03 -8.62 5.49
CA ASP A 249 -19.86 -9.23 6.81
C ASP A 249 -18.61 -10.11 6.87
N VAL A 250 -18.01 -10.47 5.72
CA VAL A 250 -16.80 -11.28 5.70
C VAL A 250 -15.59 -10.42 6.01
N MET A 251 -14.94 -10.74 7.12
CA MET A 251 -13.84 -9.96 7.67
C MET A 251 -12.72 -10.90 8.09
N ASP A 252 -11.69 -11.04 7.25
CA ASP A 252 -10.49 -11.78 7.64
C ASP A 252 -9.23 -11.05 7.18
N GLY A 253 -8.20 -11.12 8.02
CA GLY A 253 -6.88 -10.58 7.78
C GLY A 253 -5.90 -11.67 7.37
N VAL A 254 -4.88 -11.25 6.61
CA VAL A 254 -3.70 -12.06 6.31
C VAL A 254 -2.47 -11.19 6.59
N LEU A 255 -1.43 -11.77 7.18
CA LEU A 255 -0.20 -11.07 7.53
C LEU A 255 0.99 -12.02 7.41
N LEU A 256 2.03 -11.62 6.69
CA LEU A 256 3.30 -12.34 6.75
C LEU A 256 4.18 -11.70 7.83
N PHE A 257 4.55 -12.47 8.85
CA PHE A 257 5.32 -11.98 9.99
C PHE A 257 6.21 -13.08 10.55
N GLY A 258 7.45 -12.75 10.92
CA GLY A 258 8.36 -13.74 11.53
C GLY A 258 8.62 -14.99 10.67
N GLY A 259 8.52 -14.89 9.35
CA GLY A 259 8.66 -16.03 8.43
C GLY A 259 7.44 -16.96 8.35
N GLN A 260 6.31 -16.58 8.94
CA GLN A 260 5.06 -17.34 8.91
C GLN A 260 3.93 -16.49 8.35
N LEU A 261 3.00 -17.13 7.65
CA LEU A 261 1.78 -16.49 7.16
C LEU A 261 0.66 -16.69 8.17
N PHE A 262 0.24 -15.62 8.84
CA PHE A 262 -0.87 -15.63 9.77
C PHE A 262 -2.16 -15.23 9.06
N VAL A 263 -3.24 -15.97 9.32
CA VAL A 263 -4.56 -15.74 8.70
C VAL A 263 -5.62 -15.84 9.78
N THR A 264 -6.49 -14.84 9.89
CA THR A 264 -7.63 -14.92 10.81
C THR A 264 -8.73 -15.78 10.21
N HIS A 265 -9.54 -16.35 11.09
CA HIS A 265 -10.80 -16.96 10.73
C HIS A 265 -11.85 -16.52 11.76
N HIS A 266 -12.60 -15.48 11.41
CA HIS A 266 -13.52 -14.83 12.33
C HIS A 266 -14.62 -15.77 12.88
N LEU A 267 -15.12 -16.71 12.08
CA LEU A 267 -16.18 -17.64 12.54
C LEU A 267 -15.73 -18.70 13.53
N SER A 268 -14.50 -19.22 13.39
CA SER A 268 -13.97 -20.22 14.32
C SER A 268 -13.26 -19.59 15.52
N GLY A 269 -13.02 -18.28 15.50
CA GLY A 269 -12.33 -17.58 16.58
C GLY A 269 -10.84 -17.94 16.64
N GLU A 270 -10.23 -18.28 15.51
CA GLU A 270 -8.83 -18.72 15.44
C GLU A 270 -7.97 -17.86 14.52
N VAL A 271 -6.66 -17.95 14.74
CA VAL A 271 -5.64 -17.49 13.78
C VAL A 271 -4.82 -18.70 13.37
N CYS A 272 -4.77 -18.98 12.07
CA CYS A 272 -3.92 -20.02 11.51
C CYS A 272 -2.53 -19.46 11.22
N ALA A 273 -1.47 -20.16 11.61
CA ALA A 273 -0.11 -19.92 11.16
C ALA A 273 0.25 -20.96 10.10
N LEU A 274 0.64 -20.49 8.91
CA LEU A 274 0.94 -21.31 7.75
C LEU A 274 2.40 -21.12 7.35
N ASP A 275 2.94 -22.15 6.70
CA ASP A 275 4.15 -22.05 5.92
C ASP A 275 3.91 -21.16 4.68
N PRO A 276 4.69 -20.08 4.46
CA PRO A 276 4.40 -19.11 3.41
C PRO A 276 4.70 -19.60 1.98
N ASP A 277 5.41 -20.73 1.83
CA ASP A 277 5.79 -21.29 0.52
C ASP A 277 4.83 -22.41 0.11
N THR A 278 4.50 -23.30 1.05
CA THR A 278 3.65 -24.48 0.83
C THR A 278 2.19 -24.23 1.20
N LEU A 279 1.91 -23.17 1.97
CA LEU A 279 0.61 -22.87 2.57
C LEU A 279 0.10 -23.99 3.50
N ALA A 280 0.98 -24.87 3.97
CA ALA A 280 0.62 -25.89 4.95
C ALA A 280 0.35 -25.23 6.30
N VAL A 281 -0.78 -25.58 6.93
CA VAL A 281 -1.10 -25.13 8.30
C VAL A 281 -0.08 -25.74 9.27
N GLN A 282 0.72 -24.89 9.89
CA GLN A 282 1.70 -25.28 10.90
C GLN A 282 1.09 -25.23 12.31
N ARG A 283 0.18 -24.29 12.55
CA ARG A 283 -0.47 -24.08 13.86
C ARG A 283 -1.83 -23.42 13.74
N ARG A 284 -2.68 -23.67 14.73
CA ARG A 284 -3.97 -22.98 14.95
C ARG A 284 -3.95 -22.36 16.35
N LEU A 285 -4.14 -21.06 16.43
CA LEU A 285 -4.16 -20.28 17.67
C LEU A 285 -5.63 -20.03 18.04
N LEU A 286 -6.11 -20.70 19.09
CA LEU A 286 -7.51 -20.56 19.55
C LEU A 286 -7.64 -19.33 20.44
N LEU A 287 -8.05 -18.20 19.85
CA LEU A 287 -8.16 -16.92 20.56
C LEU A 287 -9.58 -16.66 21.11
N GLY A 288 -10.58 -17.35 20.53
CA GLY A 288 -12.00 -17.08 20.73
C GLY A 288 -12.44 -15.76 20.08
N GLY A 289 -13.69 -15.38 20.29
CA GLY A 289 -14.28 -14.18 19.67
C GLY A 289 -14.28 -14.28 18.14
N MET A 290 -14.05 -13.15 17.45
CA MET A 290 -14.09 -13.05 15.99
C MET A 290 -12.89 -12.21 15.48
N PRO A 291 -11.69 -12.82 15.35
CA PRO A 291 -10.52 -12.10 14.85
C PRO A 291 -10.70 -11.72 13.38
N VAL A 292 -10.47 -10.45 13.04
CA VAL A 292 -10.77 -9.89 11.71
C VAL A 292 -9.58 -9.20 11.04
N ALA A 293 -8.56 -8.77 11.79
CA ALA A 293 -7.39 -8.11 11.23
C ALA A 293 -6.13 -8.38 12.06
N LEU A 294 -4.97 -8.23 11.43
CA LEU A 294 -3.65 -8.51 12.01
C LEU A 294 -2.65 -7.38 11.70
N ALA A 295 -1.76 -7.09 12.64
CA ALA A 295 -0.60 -6.22 12.41
C ALA A 295 0.60 -6.66 13.26
N PRO A 296 1.85 -6.42 12.82
CA PRO A 296 3.02 -6.68 13.66
C PRO A 296 3.16 -5.61 14.76
N TYR A 297 3.60 -6.01 15.95
CA TYR A 297 3.92 -5.07 17.03
C TYR A 297 4.95 -5.64 18.01
N GLU A 298 6.11 -4.98 18.13
CA GLU A 298 7.16 -5.34 19.11
C GLU A 298 7.57 -6.83 19.12
N GLY A 299 7.61 -7.48 17.96
CA GLY A 299 7.95 -8.91 17.85
C GLY A 299 6.76 -9.87 18.01
N ASP A 300 5.58 -9.35 18.33
CA ASP A 300 4.33 -10.08 18.49
C ASP A 300 3.30 -9.71 17.40
N LEU A 301 2.14 -10.37 17.46
CA LEU A 301 0.96 -10.06 16.66
C LEU A 301 0.02 -9.15 17.46
N LEU A 302 -0.47 -8.10 16.81
CA LEU A 302 -1.75 -7.50 17.19
C LEU A 302 -2.87 -8.16 16.41
N VAL A 303 -3.93 -8.54 17.12
CA VAL A 303 -5.12 -9.16 16.56
C VAL A 303 -6.33 -8.32 16.95
N LEU A 304 -7.00 -7.76 15.95
CA LEU A 304 -8.27 -7.09 16.14
C LEU A 304 -9.40 -8.12 16.13
N ASP A 305 -10.28 -8.03 17.11
CA ASP A 305 -11.47 -8.83 17.24
C ASP A 305 -12.72 -7.93 17.18
N VAL A 306 -13.60 -8.22 16.23
CA VAL A 306 -14.82 -7.42 15.99
C VAL A 306 -15.83 -7.51 17.14
N THR A 307 -15.63 -8.39 18.13
CA THR A 307 -16.39 -8.38 19.38
C THR A 307 -15.96 -7.30 20.36
N GLY A 308 -15.11 -6.35 19.96
CA GLY A 308 -14.70 -5.21 20.77
C GLY A 308 -13.40 -5.43 21.55
N ARG A 309 -12.42 -6.13 20.97
CA ARG A 309 -11.12 -6.38 21.63
C ARG A 309 -9.95 -6.15 20.68
N LEU A 310 -8.87 -5.57 21.20
CA LEU A 310 -7.55 -5.65 20.57
C LEU A 310 -6.66 -6.54 21.45
N LEU A 311 -5.95 -7.49 20.85
CA LEU A 311 -5.12 -8.46 21.56
C LEU A 311 -3.68 -8.31 21.11
N ARG A 312 -2.72 -8.34 22.05
CA ARG A 312 -1.31 -8.64 21.76
C ARG A 312 -1.10 -10.12 22.00
N VAL A 313 -0.67 -10.84 20.96
CA VAL A 313 -0.57 -12.29 20.95
C VAL A 313 0.83 -12.69 20.51
N SER A 314 1.52 -13.52 21.28
CA SER A 314 2.80 -14.06 20.86
C SER A 314 2.62 -14.96 19.62
N THR A 315 3.68 -15.18 18.84
CA THR A 315 3.62 -16.14 17.71
C THR A 315 3.35 -17.57 18.16
N ALA A 316 3.48 -17.85 19.47
CA ALA A 316 3.11 -19.12 20.07
C ALA A 316 1.61 -19.26 20.37
N GLY A 317 0.85 -18.15 20.37
CA GLY A 317 -0.58 -18.11 20.68
C GLY A 317 -0.93 -17.62 22.08
N GLU A 318 0.04 -17.13 22.86
CA GLU A 318 -0.22 -16.61 24.20
C GLU A 318 -0.77 -15.19 24.12
N ILE A 319 -1.90 -14.91 24.75
CA ILE A 319 -2.45 -13.55 24.85
C ILE A 319 -1.66 -12.82 25.94
N LEU A 320 -0.77 -11.91 25.51
CA LEU A 320 0.11 -11.14 26.38
C LEU A 320 -0.60 -9.90 26.95
N GLN A 321 -1.50 -9.30 26.16
CA GLN A 321 -2.23 -8.09 26.55
C GLN A 321 -3.59 -8.04 25.86
N ARG A 322 -4.55 -7.37 26.51
CA ARG A 322 -5.88 -7.09 25.98
C ARG A 322 -6.25 -5.64 26.23
N TRP A 323 -6.81 -5.00 25.21
CA TRP A 323 -7.49 -3.72 25.30
C TRP A 323 -8.96 -3.93 24.95
N GLU A 324 -9.86 -3.48 25.83
CA GLU A 324 -11.28 -3.42 25.54
C GLU A 324 -11.55 -2.18 24.68
N VAL A 325 -12.30 -2.36 23.60
CA VAL A 325 -12.69 -1.28 22.68
C VAL A 325 -14.21 -1.33 22.49
N LEU A 326 -14.85 -0.17 22.45
CA LEU A 326 -16.30 -0.11 22.26
C LEU A 326 -16.64 -0.33 20.78
N GLY A 327 -17.79 -0.94 20.52
CA GLY A 327 -18.32 -1.15 19.17
C GLY A 327 -17.86 -2.43 18.50
N HIS A 328 -17.87 -2.41 17.17
CA HIS A 328 -17.53 -3.53 16.28
C HIS A 328 -16.44 -3.12 15.27
N PRO A 329 -15.24 -2.75 15.76
CA PRO A 329 -14.16 -2.33 14.87
C PRO A 329 -13.73 -3.47 13.96
N ASP A 330 -13.48 -3.14 12.69
CA ASP A 330 -13.21 -4.12 11.64
C ASP A 330 -11.90 -3.90 10.88
N LYS A 331 -11.32 -2.70 10.95
CA LYS A 331 -9.99 -2.39 10.44
C LYS A 331 -9.17 -1.68 11.50
N PHE A 332 -7.85 -1.84 11.41
CA PHE A 332 -6.94 -1.03 12.21
C PHE A 332 -5.57 -0.87 11.54
N SER A 333 -4.87 0.16 11.96
CA SER A 333 -3.46 0.36 11.60
C SER A 333 -2.68 0.87 12.81
N VAL A 334 -1.35 0.74 12.77
CA VAL A 334 -0.47 1.00 13.91
C VAL A 334 0.61 1.98 13.52
N SER A 335 0.80 3.02 14.34
CA SER A 335 1.88 4.00 14.18
C SER A 335 2.36 4.49 15.55
N GLY A 336 3.67 4.53 15.77
CA GLY A 336 4.28 5.15 16.95
C GLY A 336 3.71 4.70 18.30
N GLY A 337 3.43 3.40 18.49
CA GLY A 337 2.85 2.87 19.73
C GLY A 337 1.35 3.16 19.92
N THR A 338 0.67 3.61 18.87
CA THR A 338 -0.78 3.83 18.84
C THR A 338 -1.40 2.96 17.77
N ALA A 339 -2.47 2.25 18.11
CA ALA A 339 -3.37 1.65 17.12
C ALA A 339 -4.58 2.56 16.92
N LEU A 340 -4.97 2.77 15.66
CA LEU A 340 -6.22 3.43 15.30
C LEU A 340 -7.12 2.41 14.61
N LEU A 341 -8.33 2.25 15.12
CA LEU A 341 -9.31 1.27 14.69
C LEU A 341 -10.49 2.01 14.06
N SER A 342 -11.05 1.53 12.96
CA SER A 342 -12.33 2.02 12.43
C SER A 342 -13.46 1.05 12.74
N ASP A 343 -14.63 1.62 13.03
CA ASP A 343 -15.90 0.92 13.14
C ASP A 343 -16.90 1.59 12.19
N ARG A 344 -17.37 0.83 11.20
CA ARG A 344 -18.34 1.30 10.18
C ARG A 344 -19.63 1.88 10.75
N ALA A 345 -19.95 1.60 12.02
CA ALA A 345 -21.06 2.23 12.74
C ALA A 345 -20.85 3.71 13.06
N GLY A 346 -19.67 4.28 12.75
CA GLY A 346 -19.43 5.73 12.82
C GLY A 346 -18.43 6.15 13.89
N THR A 347 -17.46 5.30 14.24
CA THR A 347 -16.41 5.69 15.18
C THR A 347 -15.02 5.29 14.71
N VAL A 348 -14.03 6.07 15.12
CA VAL A 348 -12.62 5.63 15.16
C VAL A 348 -12.16 5.61 16.60
N THR A 349 -11.45 4.55 16.97
CA THR A 349 -10.97 4.31 18.33
C THR A 349 -9.45 4.34 18.35
N ARG A 350 -8.89 5.20 19.19
CA ARG A 350 -7.45 5.26 19.47
C ARG A 350 -7.12 4.38 20.67
N VAL A 351 -6.16 3.48 20.50
CA VAL A 351 -5.65 2.60 21.55
C VAL A 351 -4.15 2.87 21.76
N PRO A 352 -3.75 3.47 22.89
CA PRO A 352 -2.35 3.60 23.27
C PRO A 352 -1.78 2.23 23.67
N LEU A 353 -0.86 1.69 22.86
CA LEU A 353 -0.33 0.34 23.07
C LEU A 353 0.66 0.30 24.25
N GLY A 354 1.35 1.41 24.53
CA GLY A 354 2.19 1.58 25.73
C GLY A 354 1.41 1.82 27.03
N GLY A 355 0.07 1.81 27.00
CA GLY A 355 -0.81 2.14 28.11
C GLY A 355 -1.37 3.56 28.05
N GLY A 356 -2.47 3.79 28.76
CA GLY A 356 -3.23 5.04 28.72
C GLY A 356 -4.72 4.79 28.48
N ALA A 357 -5.48 5.88 28.36
CA ALA A 357 -6.91 5.79 28.09
C ALA A 357 -7.18 5.53 26.60
N VAL A 358 -8.07 4.59 26.32
CA VAL A 358 -8.69 4.42 25.00
C VAL A 358 -9.63 5.59 24.76
N THR A 359 -9.51 6.25 23.61
CA THR A 359 -10.37 7.39 23.24
C THR A 359 -11.06 7.14 21.91
N GLN A 360 -12.20 7.79 21.69
CA GLN A 360 -13.00 7.63 20.47
C GLN A 360 -13.35 8.99 19.86
N MET A 361 -13.47 9.01 18.54
CA MET A 361 -14.00 10.12 17.76
C MET A 361 -15.14 9.60 16.88
N THR A 362 -16.25 10.33 16.83
CA THR A 362 -17.37 10.01 15.93
C THR A 362 -17.05 10.50 14.52
N LEU A 363 -17.22 9.63 13.53
CA LEU A 363 -17.06 9.91 12.10
C LEU A 363 -18.29 9.43 11.31
N ASP A 364 -18.37 9.83 10.05
CA ASP A 364 -19.46 9.39 9.17
C ASP A 364 -18.99 8.18 8.35
N HIS A 365 -19.36 6.99 8.81
CA HIS A 365 -19.07 5.72 8.15
C HIS A 365 -17.58 5.52 7.78
N PRO A 366 -16.67 5.42 8.76
CA PRO A 366 -15.26 5.13 8.50
C PRO A 366 -15.12 3.69 8.01
N MET A 367 -14.57 3.52 6.81
CA MET A 367 -14.45 2.24 6.11
C MET A 367 -13.07 1.60 6.26
N ASP A 368 -12.04 2.44 6.35
CA ASP A 368 -10.65 1.99 6.40
C ASP A 368 -9.78 3.03 7.13
N VAL A 369 -8.67 2.55 7.69
CA VAL A 369 -7.70 3.35 8.42
C VAL A 369 -6.29 2.88 8.10
N LEU A 370 -5.41 3.84 7.78
CA LEU A 370 -4.03 3.56 7.39
C LEU A 370 -3.07 4.50 8.13
N ALA A 371 -2.07 3.92 8.79
CA ALA A 371 -0.93 4.66 9.31
C ALA A 371 -0.13 5.30 8.16
N LEU A 372 0.14 6.59 8.29
CA LEU A 372 0.97 7.36 7.38
C LEU A 372 2.39 7.52 7.94
N PRO A 373 3.39 7.77 7.07
CA PRO A 373 4.68 8.28 7.51
C PRO A 373 4.51 9.50 8.41
N GLY A 374 5.32 9.60 9.46
CA GLY A 374 5.26 10.71 10.42
C GLY A 374 4.21 10.58 11.54
N GLY A 375 3.55 9.42 11.69
CA GLY A 375 2.70 9.16 12.87
C GLY A 375 1.22 9.49 12.72
N ALA A 376 0.82 10.11 11.60
CA ALA A 376 -0.57 10.40 11.30
C ALA A 376 -1.33 9.16 10.78
N PHE A 377 -2.64 9.29 10.62
CA PHE A 377 -3.51 8.26 10.07
C PHE A 377 -4.43 8.83 9.00
N ALA A 378 -4.53 8.17 7.85
CA ALA A 378 -5.59 8.43 6.88
C ALA A 378 -6.81 7.57 7.21
N VAL A 379 -8.01 8.16 7.13
CA VAL A 379 -9.29 7.48 7.34
C VAL A 379 -10.16 7.71 6.10
N ALA A 380 -10.58 6.63 5.46
CA ALA A 380 -11.57 6.65 4.40
C ALA A 380 -12.97 6.72 5.01
N GLU A 381 -13.70 7.83 4.80
CA GLU A 381 -15.08 8.04 5.25
C GLU A 381 -16.01 7.97 4.04
N GLY A 382 -16.74 6.87 3.82
CA GLY A 382 -17.44 6.62 2.55
C GLY A 382 -18.34 7.79 2.09
N SER A 383 -19.22 8.30 2.94
CA SER A 383 -20.10 9.40 2.53
C SER A 383 -19.40 10.77 2.47
N ARG A 384 -18.20 10.93 3.06
CA ARG A 384 -17.58 12.25 3.29
C ARG A 384 -16.27 12.50 2.58
N GLY A 385 -15.51 11.48 2.22
CA GLY A 385 -14.21 11.64 1.60
C GLY A 385 -13.08 11.10 2.48
N LEU A 386 -11.91 11.74 2.44
CA LEU A 386 -10.73 11.28 3.18
C LEU A 386 -10.38 12.26 4.30
N ARG A 387 -10.10 11.75 5.49
CA ARG A 387 -9.59 12.54 6.62
C ARG A 387 -8.18 12.10 6.98
N VAL A 388 -7.32 13.05 7.36
CA VAL A 388 -6.05 12.75 8.01
C VAL A 388 -6.14 13.20 9.46
N LEU A 389 -5.87 12.27 10.37
CA LEU A 389 -5.86 12.44 11.81
C LEU A 389 -4.43 12.41 12.32
N ASP A 390 -4.09 13.27 13.28
CA ASP A 390 -2.87 13.09 14.06
C ASP A 390 -3.03 11.96 15.10
N SER A 391 -1.98 11.73 15.89
CA SER A 391 -2.00 10.71 16.94
C SER A 391 -3.01 10.98 18.05
N ASP A 392 -3.54 12.21 18.19
CA ASP A 392 -4.49 12.62 19.23
C ASP A 392 -5.92 12.76 18.68
N LEU A 393 -6.17 12.26 17.46
CA LEU A 393 -7.45 12.33 16.74
C LEU A 393 -7.84 13.74 16.25
N HIS A 394 -6.92 14.72 16.24
CA HIS A 394 -7.23 15.99 15.60
C HIS A 394 -7.16 15.85 14.09
N THR A 395 -8.12 16.47 13.41
CA THR A 395 -8.14 16.51 11.95
C THR A 395 -7.14 17.53 11.43
N THR A 396 -6.13 17.06 10.70
CA THR A 396 -5.12 17.92 10.06
C THR A 396 -5.46 18.21 8.60
N VAL A 397 -6.11 17.25 7.92
CA VAL A 397 -6.58 17.40 6.53
C VAL A 397 -7.95 16.75 6.40
N HIS A 398 -8.85 17.39 5.63
CA HIS A 398 -10.14 16.79 5.26
C HIS A 398 -10.45 17.09 3.80
N LEU A 399 -10.50 16.04 3.00
CA LEU A 399 -10.80 16.07 1.57
C LEU A 399 -12.23 15.61 1.34
N GLY A 400 -13.14 16.59 1.34
CA GLY A 400 -14.57 16.35 1.23
C GLY A 400 -15.07 16.09 -0.19
N GLN A 401 -16.33 15.64 -0.30
CA GLN A 401 -17.06 15.48 -1.57
C GLN A 401 -17.21 16.77 -2.41
N GLN A 402 -16.97 17.97 -1.86
CA GLN A 402 -17.10 19.22 -2.63
C GLN A 402 -15.76 19.88 -2.93
N GLY A 403 -14.64 19.22 -2.59
CA GLY A 403 -13.28 19.80 -2.68
C GLY A 403 -13.11 21.14 -1.94
N GLN A 404 -14.05 21.48 -1.06
CA GLN A 404 -13.86 22.53 -0.08
C GLN A 404 -12.98 21.95 1.03
N LEU A 405 -11.85 22.61 1.30
CA LEU A 405 -11.16 22.48 2.56
C LEU A 405 -12.16 22.91 3.64
N LEU A 406 -12.79 21.94 4.29
CA LEU A 406 -13.60 22.23 5.47
C LEU A 406 -12.62 22.63 6.57
N PRO A 407 -12.82 23.77 7.26
CA PRO A 407 -11.96 24.12 8.37
C PRO A 407 -11.96 22.95 9.36
N ALA A 408 -10.76 22.60 9.85
CA ALA A 408 -10.63 21.65 10.94
C ALA A 408 -11.57 22.12 12.06
N ARG A 409 -12.58 21.30 12.39
CA ARG A 409 -13.41 21.58 13.57
C ARG A 409 -12.48 21.41 14.78
N PRO A 410 -12.46 22.37 15.71
CA PRO A 410 -11.64 22.29 16.91
C PRO A 410 -12.04 21.09 17.77
#